data_AF-A0A7C5JAR0-F1
#
_entry.id   AF-A0A7C5JAR0-F1
#
_cell.length_a   1.000
_cell.length_b   1.000
_cell.length_c   1.000
_cell.angle_alpha   90.00
_cell.angle_beta   90.00
_cell.angle_gamma   90.00
#
_symmetry.space_group_name_H-M   'P 1'
#
loop_
_entity.id
_entity.type
_entity.pdbx_description
1 polymer ?
#
loop_
_entity_poly.entity_id
_entity_poly.type
_entity_poly.pdbx_seq_one_letter_code
_entity_poly.pdbx_strand_id
1 'polypeptide(L)'
;MYENLPIFRKAMQLNVTIEEAVRGFSRYHKYSIGMELRQKARAVIYAIYKVYFATDKEQALGALRDCAEELKIIIYLAQELKALRDFKQFELVSQMARELARQSQGWLRSQSSHPSRQG
;
A
#
# COMPACT_ATOMS: atom_id res chain seq x y z
N MET A 1 -16.23 11.86 -2.36
CA MET A 1 -14.99 11.69 -3.15
C MET A 1 -14.01 10.83 -2.36
N TYR A 2 -13.35 9.87 -3.00
CA TYR A 2 -12.41 8.93 -2.36
C TYR A 2 -11.19 9.61 -1.70
N GLU A 3 -10.86 10.83 -2.11
CA GLU A 3 -9.74 11.64 -1.60
C GLU A 3 -9.88 12.04 -0.12
N ASN A 4 -11.12 12.03 0.39
CA ASN A 4 -11.41 12.31 1.80
C ASN A 4 -11.25 11.08 2.70
N LEU A 5 -11.03 9.89 2.13
CA LEU A 5 -10.84 8.68 2.93
C LEU A 5 -9.49 8.77 3.68
N PRO A 6 -9.46 8.54 5.01
CA PRO A 6 -8.20 8.57 5.77
C PRO A 6 -7.14 7.60 5.23
N ILE A 7 -7.57 6.42 4.76
CA ILE A 7 -6.69 5.42 4.15
C ILE A 7 -6.04 5.92 2.86
N PHE A 8 -6.75 6.73 2.06
CA PHE A 8 -6.21 7.33 0.83
C PHE A 8 -5.09 8.31 1.15
N ARG A 9 -5.28 9.19 2.14
CA ARG A 9 -4.25 10.15 2.57
C ARG A 9 -2.97 9.44 3.05
N LYS A 10 -3.11 8.36 3.82
CA LYS A 10 -1.97 7.56 4.27
C LYS A 10 -1.26 6.83 3.11
N ALA A 11 -2.01 6.29 2.15
CA ALA A 11 -1.43 5.68 0.95
C ALA A 11 -0.63 6.70 0.12
N MET A 12 -1.15 7.93 -0.02
CA MET A 12 -0.44 9.02 -0.69
C MET A 12 0.86 9.39 0.02
N GLN A 13 0.82 9.56 1.36
CA GLN A 13 2.02 9.84 2.16
C GLN A 13 3.07 8.73 1.97
N LEU A 14 2.67 7.46 2.04
CA LEU A 14 3.58 6.33 1.80
C LEU A 14 4.18 6.36 0.40
N ASN A 15 3.41 6.69 -0.63
CA ASN A 15 3.92 6.79 -2.01
C ASN A 15 4.99 7.88 -2.13
N VAL A 16 4.78 9.05 -1.51
CA VAL A 16 5.78 10.13 -1.51
C VAL A 16 7.05 9.69 -0.77
N THR A 17 6.92 9.09 0.41
CA THR A 17 8.07 8.59 1.19
C THR A 17 8.85 7.51 0.42
N ILE A 18 8.15 6.64 -0.32
CA ILE A 18 8.78 5.65 -1.20
C ILE A 18 9.54 6.33 -2.34
N GLU A 19 8.96 7.34 -3.00
CA GLU A 19 9.64 8.08 -4.07
C GLU A 19 10.92 8.76 -3.57
N GLU A 20 10.87 9.36 -2.38
CA GLU A 20 12.04 9.94 -1.70
C GLU A 20 13.09 8.88 -1.38
N ALA A 21 12.69 7.70 -0.92
CA ALA A 21 13.60 6.59 -0.66
C ALA A 21 14.27 6.12 -1.96
N VAL A 22 13.49 5.86 -3.02
CA VAL A 22 14.03 5.37 -4.30
C VAL A 22 14.89 6.42 -4.99
N ARG A 23 14.69 7.72 -4.75
CA ARG A 23 15.59 8.77 -5.24
C ARG A 23 17.04 8.52 -4.80
N GLY A 24 17.24 7.99 -3.59
CA GLY A 24 18.55 7.65 -3.04
C GLY A 24 19.16 6.33 -3.56
N PHE A 25 18.41 5.52 -4.31
CA PHE A 25 18.90 4.23 -4.78
C PHE A 25 20.02 4.39 -5.82
N SER A 26 20.95 3.44 -5.83
CA SER A 26 21.93 3.30 -6.92
C SER A 26 21.23 3.14 -8.26
N ARG A 27 21.91 3.45 -9.37
CA ARG A 27 21.33 3.30 -10.72
C ARG A 27 20.80 1.87 -10.97
N TYR A 28 21.54 0.87 -10.48
CA TYR A 28 21.17 -0.55 -10.58
C TYR A 28 19.85 -0.86 -9.87
N HIS A 29 19.67 -0.40 -8.63
CA HIS A 29 18.44 -0.64 -7.87
C HIS A 29 17.28 0.26 -8.30
N LYS A 30 17.56 1.49 -8.74
CA LYS A 30 16.54 2.49 -9.09
C LYS A 30 15.64 2.05 -10.24
N TYR A 31 16.21 1.37 -11.23
CA TYR A 31 15.48 0.89 -12.42
C TYR A 31 15.04 -0.57 -12.33
N SER A 32 15.43 -1.29 -11.28
CA SER A 32 14.94 -2.65 -10.97
C SER A 32 13.93 -2.58 -9.83
N ILE A 33 14.34 -2.94 -8.61
CA ILE A 33 13.48 -2.98 -7.41
C ILE A 33 12.81 -1.63 -7.11
N GLY A 34 13.48 -0.52 -7.42
CA GLY A 34 12.94 0.82 -7.27
C GLY A 34 11.80 1.15 -8.24
N MET A 35 11.73 0.52 -9.41
CA MET A 35 10.59 0.66 -10.32
C MET A 35 9.39 -0.15 -9.80
N GLU A 36 9.65 -1.39 -9.38
CA GLU A 36 8.62 -2.28 -8.84
C GLU A 36 7.99 -1.74 -7.56
N LEU A 37 8.81 -1.22 -6.64
CA LEU A 37 8.35 -0.61 -5.39
C LEU A 37 7.34 0.53 -5.64
N ARG A 38 7.63 1.39 -6.62
CA ARG A 38 6.73 2.48 -7.04
C ARG A 38 5.44 1.97 -7.67
N GLN A 39 5.53 0.92 -8.50
CA GLN A 39 4.37 0.31 -9.13
C GLN A 39 3.43 -0.28 -8.07
N LYS A 40 3.97 -1.04 -7.10
CA LYS A 40 3.19 -1.60 -5.99
C LYS A 40 2.61 -0.51 -5.09
N ALA A 41 3.35 0.57 -4.82
CA ALA A 41 2.85 1.70 -4.04
C ALA A 41 1.65 2.38 -4.73
N ARG A 42 1.72 2.62 -6.05
CA ARG A 42 0.60 3.19 -6.82
C ARG A 42 -0.58 2.24 -6.94
N ALA A 43 -0.33 0.93 -7.04
CA ALA A 43 -1.40 -0.08 -7.09
C ALA A 43 -2.32 0.00 -5.86
N VAL A 44 -1.78 0.29 -4.67
CA VAL A 44 -2.59 0.48 -3.46
C VAL A 44 -3.52 1.70 -3.58
N ILE A 45 -3.04 2.83 -4.10
CA ILE A 45 -3.87 4.02 -4.35
C ILE A 45 -5.03 3.68 -5.30
N TYR A 46 -4.73 3.01 -6.41
CA TYR A 46 -5.74 2.61 -7.38
C TYR A 46 -6.71 1.57 -6.81
N ALA A 47 -6.26 0.68 -5.94
CA ALA A 47 -7.14 -0.27 -5.26
C ALA A 47 -8.11 0.45 -4.31
N ILE A 48 -7.67 1.48 -3.57
CA ILE A 48 -8.57 2.31 -2.73
C ILE A 48 -9.64 3.00 -3.59
N TYR A 49 -9.24 3.59 -4.71
CA TYR A 49 -10.17 4.17 -5.68
C TYR A 49 -11.18 3.13 -6.17
N LYS A 50 -10.73 1.94 -6.58
CA LYS A 50 -11.61 0.86 -7.05
C LYS A 50 -12.58 0.41 -5.97
N VAL A 51 -12.14 0.25 -4.72
CA VAL A 51 -13.01 -0.07 -3.58
C VAL A 51 -14.12 0.97 -3.44
N TYR A 52 -13.84 2.27 -3.62
CA TYR A 52 -14.85 3.32 -3.50
C TYR A 52 -15.99 3.16 -4.53
N PHE A 53 -15.68 2.77 -5.76
CA PHE A 53 -16.67 2.63 -6.85
C PHE A 53 -17.20 1.20 -7.05
N ALA A 54 -16.61 0.19 -6.41
CA ALA A 54 -17.02 -1.19 -6.62
C ALA A 54 -18.44 -1.48 -6.14
N THR A 55 -19.18 -2.27 -6.93
CA THR A 55 -20.45 -2.88 -6.51
C THR A 55 -20.17 -4.04 -5.56
N ASP A 56 -19.24 -4.93 -5.92
CA ASP A 56 -18.72 -5.97 -5.03
C ASP A 56 -17.58 -5.39 -4.18
N LYS A 57 -17.93 -4.90 -2.99
CA LYS A 57 -16.96 -4.33 -2.05
C LYS A 57 -16.04 -5.39 -1.46
N GLU A 58 -16.50 -6.62 -1.26
CA GLU A 58 -15.72 -7.68 -0.64
C GLU A 58 -14.55 -8.07 -1.54
N GLN A 59 -14.82 -8.34 -2.82
CA GLN A 59 -13.79 -8.64 -3.81
C GLN A 59 -12.78 -7.49 -3.94
N ALA A 60 -13.27 -6.24 -4.02
CA ALA A 60 -12.41 -5.07 -4.15
C ALA A 60 -11.54 -4.84 -2.91
N LEU A 61 -12.07 -5.07 -1.70
CA LEU A 61 -11.32 -4.97 -0.44
C LEU A 61 -10.29 -6.10 -0.30
N GLY A 62 -10.60 -7.30 -0.79
CA GLY A 62 -9.63 -8.40 -0.93
C GLY A 62 -8.45 -7.98 -1.81
N ALA A 63 -8.71 -7.40 -2.99
CA ALA A 63 -7.67 -6.89 -3.87
C ALA A 63 -6.83 -5.77 -3.22
N LEU A 64 -7.46 -4.86 -2.47
CA LEU A 64 -6.76 -3.82 -1.72
C LEU A 64 -5.83 -4.41 -0.64
N ARG A 65 -6.30 -5.43 0.10
CA ARG A 65 -5.47 -6.16 1.06
C ARG A 65 -4.26 -6.77 0.36
N ASP A 66 -4.46 -7.43 -0.77
CA ASP A 66 -3.38 -8.11 -1.49
C ASP A 66 -2.35 -7.12 -2.01
N CYS A 67 -2.77 -5.99 -2.60
CA CYS A 67 -1.85 -4.93 -3.00
C CYS A 67 -1.02 -4.39 -1.81
N ALA A 68 -1.62 -4.26 -0.62
CA ALA A 68 -0.89 -3.80 0.56
C ALA A 68 0.12 -4.84 1.06
N GLU A 69 -0.21 -6.14 1.00
CA GLU A 69 0.71 -7.22 1.35
C GLU A 69 1.88 -7.32 0.36
N GLU A 70 1.61 -7.25 -0.94
CA GLU A 70 2.63 -7.19 -1.98
C GLU A 70 3.58 -6.01 -1.79
N LEU A 71 3.05 -4.83 -1.42
CA LEU A 71 3.86 -3.65 -1.13
C LEU A 71 4.82 -3.90 0.05
N LYS A 72 4.39 -4.59 1.11
CA LYS A 72 5.29 -4.95 2.21
C LYS A 72 6.39 -5.90 1.71
N ILE A 73 6.04 -6.94 0.95
CA ILE A 73 7.00 -7.92 0.45
C ILE A 73 8.11 -7.22 -0.34
N ILE A 74 7.77 -6.30 -1.24
CA ILE A 74 8.76 -5.59 -2.04
C ILE A 74 9.61 -4.62 -1.20
N ILE A 75 9.07 -4.03 -0.12
CA ILE A 75 9.83 -3.24 0.86
C ILE A 75 10.87 -4.11 1.57
N TYR A 76 10.48 -5.31 2.03
CA TYR A 76 11.41 -6.26 2.64
C TYR A 76 12.49 -6.69 1.66
N LEU A 77 12.13 -6.99 0.40
CA LEU A 77 13.11 -7.34 -0.61
C LEU A 77 14.09 -6.19 -0.91
N ALA A 78 13.63 -4.94 -0.96
CA ALA A 78 14.50 -3.77 -1.11
C ALA A 78 15.49 -3.63 0.06
N GLN A 79 15.08 -4.00 1.29
CA GLN A 79 15.96 -4.04 2.45
C GLN A 79 17.01 -5.15 2.36
N GLU A 80 16.61 -6.38 1.98
CA GLU A 80 17.54 -7.51 1.81
C GLU A 80 18.58 -7.23 0.71
N LEU A 81 18.17 -6.54 -0.35
CA LEU A 81 19.06 -6.07 -1.42
C LEU A 81 19.94 -4.88 -1.00
N LYS A 82 19.81 -4.38 0.23
CA LYS A 82 20.49 -3.18 0.74
C LYS A 82 20.29 -1.95 -0.16
N ALA A 83 19.12 -1.86 -0.80
CA ALA A 83 18.78 -0.75 -1.68
C ALA A 83 18.34 0.49 -0.88
N LEU A 84 17.70 0.28 0.27
CA LEU A 84 17.36 1.33 1.23
C LEU A 84 18.62 1.87 1.90
N ARG A 85 18.63 3.17 2.18
CA ARG A 85 19.83 3.89 2.65
C ARG A 85 20.33 3.37 4.00
N ASP A 86 19.41 3.12 4.92
CA ASP A 86 19.70 2.73 6.30
C ASP A 86 18.47 2.05 6.92
N PHE A 87 18.66 1.45 8.10
CA PHE A 87 17.58 0.76 8.81
C PHE A 87 16.43 1.70 9.22
N LYS A 88 16.69 2.98 9.49
CA LYS A 88 15.64 3.95 9.86
C LYS A 88 14.70 4.21 8.67
N GLN A 89 15.25 4.31 7.47
CA GLN A 89 14.45 4.44 6.26
C GLN A 89 13.55 3.22 6.06
N PHE A 90 14.10 2.01 6.26
CA PHE A 90 13.33 0.77 6.23
C PHE A 90 12.23 0.72 7.29
N GLU A 91 12.55 1.02 8.55
CA GLU A 91 11.59 1.06 9.66
C GLU A 91 10.42 2.00 9.35
N LEU A 92 10.71 3.21 8.85
CA LEU A 92 9.70 4.19 8.46
C LEU A 92 8.75 3.63 7.37
N VAL A 93 9.28 3.18 6.23
CA VAL A 93 8.42 2.73 5.12
C VAL A 93 7.67 1.44 5.47
N SER A 94 8.29 0.54 6.23
CA SER A 94 7.66 -0.71 6.65
C SER A 94 6.56 -0.48 7.68
N GLN A 95 6.74 0.44 8.63
CA GLN A 95 5.70 0.82 9.59
C GLN A 95 4.48 1.43 8.86
N MET A 96 4.71 2.37 7.96
CA MET A 96 3.64 3.00 7.17
C MET A 96 2.87 1.97 6.34
N ALA A 97 3.57 1.02 5.69
CA ALA A 97 2.95 -0.07 4.94
C ALA A 97 2.14 -1.02 5.84
N ARG A 98 2.64 -1.36 7.04
CA ARG A 98 1.91 -2.17 8.03
C ARG A 98 0.63 -1.48 8.51
N GLU A 99 0.70 -0.17 8.79
CA GLU A 99 -0.48 0.60 9.16
C GLU A 99 -1.53 0.66 8.07
N LEU A 100 -1.09 0.74 6.81
CA LEU A 100 -1.97 0.72 5.64
C LEU A 100 -2.65 -0.64 5.50
N ALA A 101 -1.90 -1.74 5.57
CA ALA A 101 -2.43 -3.10 5.53
C ALA A 101 -3.45 -3.36 6.66
N ARG A 102 -3.15 -2.90 7.88
CA ARG A 102 -4.07 -3.01 9.02
C ARG A 102 -5.39 -2.28 8.77
N GLN A 103 -5.34 -1.08 8.18
CA GLN A 103 -6.56 -0.33 7.84
C GLN A 103 -7.36 -0.98 6.73
N SER A 104 -6.70 -1.53 5.69
CA SER A 104 -7.37 -2.30 4.63
C SER A 104 -8.13 -3.49 5.21
N GLN A 105 -7.50 -4.24 6.13
CA GLN A 105 -8.13 -5.38 6.80
C GLN A 105 -9.28 -4.94 7.73
N GLY A 106 -9.12 -3.83 8.45
CA GLY A 106 -10.19 -3.26 9.27
C GLY A 106 -11.43 -2.88 8.46
N TRP A 107 -11.21 -2.30 7.27
CA TRP A 107 -12.30 -1.94 6.35
C TRP A 107 -12.99 -3.17 5.75
N LEU A 108 -12.23 -4.23 5.43
CA LEU A 108 -12.81 -5.51 5.02
C LEU A 108 -13.73 -6.08 6.11
N ARG A 109 -13.24 -6.16 7.36
CA ARG A 109 -14.01 -6.71 8.49
C ARG A 109 -15.27 -5.90 8.80
N SER A 110 -15.22 -4.56 8.67
CA SER A 110 -16.38 -3.70 8.92
C SER A 110 -17.50 -3.89 7.90
N GLN A 111 -17.17 -4.34 6.68
CA GLN A 111 -18.16 -4.69 5.67
C GLN A 111 -18.76 -6.07 5.90
N SER A 112 -17.96 -7.04 6.35
CA SER A 112 -18.42 -8.39 6.68
C SER A 112 -19.36 -8.43 7.89
N SER A 113 -19.25 -7.47 8.82
CA SER A 113 -20.06 -7.39 10.04
C SER A 113 -21.38 -6.64 9.88
N HIS A 114 -21.71 -6.13 8.68
CA HIS A 114 -23.07 -5.76 8.32
C HIS A 114 -23.73 -6.96 7.61
N PRO A 115 -24.42 -7.87 8.32
CA PRO A 115 -25.27 -8.83 7.65
C PRO A 115 -26.36 -8.03 6.93
N SER A 116 -26.45 -8.28 5.64
CA SER A 116 -27.46 -7.77 4.73
C SER A 116 -28.83 -7.74 5.42
N ARG A 117 -29.34 -6.53 5.71
CA ARG A 117 -30.79 -6.31 5.77
C ARG A 117 -31.30 -6.50 4.35
N GLN A 118 -31.53 -7.74 3.95
CA GLN A 118 -32.36 -8.07 2.80
C GLN A 118 -33.80 -7.83 3.23
N GLY A 119 -34.44 -6.85 2.59
CA GLY A 119 -35.89 -6.78 2.44
C GLY A 119 -36.31 -7.49 1.15
#